data_AF-A0A7C3CQQ3-F1
#
_entry.id   AF-A0A7C3CQQ3-F1
#
_cell.length_a   1.000
_cell.length_b   1.000
_cell.length_c   1.000
_cell.angle_alpha   90.00
_cell.angle_beta   90.00
_cell.angle_gamma   90.00
#
_symmetry.space_group_name_H-M   'P 1'
#
loop_
_entity.id
_entity.type
_entity.pdbx_description
1 polymer ?
#
loop_
_entity_poly.entity_id
_entity_poly.type
_entity_poly.pdbx_seq_one_letter_code
_entity_poly.pdbx_strand_id
1 'polypeptide(L)'
;MKFTKSPLTIEQQICLLKDRGMAIEDEALAAHYLKHLNYYRLCAYWLPFEQDHANHHFRDGTSFQAVLNLYIFDRELRLLCLIPSI
;
A
#
# COMPACT_ATOMS: atom_id res chain seq x y z
N MET A 1 -6.79 -23.90 -12.67
CA MET A 1 -7.67 -22.84 -12.15
C MET A 1 -7.53 -21.63 -13.07
N LYS A 2 -8.56 -21.27 -13.86
CA LYS A 2 -8.53 -20.03 -14.65
C LYS A 2 -8.87 -18.87 -13.72
N PHE A 3 -7.92 -17.98 -13.47
CA PHE A 3 -8.19 -16.74 -12.77
C PHE A 3 -8.97 -15.81 -13.72
N THR A 4 -10.26 -15.65 -13.47
CA THR A 4 -11.20 -14.86 -14.31
C THR A 4 -11.31 -13.40 -13.89
N LYS A 5 -10.68 -12.99 -12.77
CA LYS A 5 -10.66 -11.58 -12.35
C LYS A 5 -9.61 -10.82 -13.15
N SER A 6 -10.07 -9.88 -13.97
CA SER A 6 -9.19 -8.90 -14.61
C SER A 6 -8.44 -8.10 -13.53
N PRO A 7 -7.14 -7.82 -13.74
CA PRO A 7 -6.39 -6.95 -12.83
C PRO A 7 -7.05 -5.57 -12.79
N LEU A 8 -7.17 -5.00 -11.58
CA LEU A 8 -7.71 -3.65 -11.41
C LEU A 8 -6.75 -2.63 -12.00
N THR A 9 -7.29 -1.62 -12.67
CA THR A 9 -6.52 -0.43 -13.08
C THR A 9 -6.03 0.34 -11.85
N ILE A 10 -5.06 1.24 -12.02
CA ILE A 10 -4.54 2.05 -10.91
C ILE A 10 -5.65 2.90 -10.28
N GLU A 11 -6.51 3.50 -11.09
CA GLU A 11 -7.68 4.26 -10.63
C GLU A 11 -8.64 3.37 -9.81
N GLN A 12 -8.92 2.15 -10.31
CA GLN A 12 -9.77 1.19 -9.58
C GLN A 12 -9.15 0.74 -8.26
N GLN A 13 -7.82 0.64 -8.19
CA GLN A 13 -7.11 0.35 -6.94
C GLN A 13 -7.25 1.50 -5.94
N ILE A 14 -7.11 2.75 -6.39
CA ILE A 14 -7.29 3.95 -5.55
C ILE A 14 -8.72 4.02 -5.02
N CYS A 15 -9.72 3.84 -5.88
CA CYS A 15 -11.12 3.81 -5.46
C CYS A 15 -11.37 2.70 -4.44
N LEU A 16 -10.87 1.49 -4.69
CA LEU A 16 -11.03 0.37 -3.76
C LEU A 16 -10.40 0.65 -2.38
N LEU A 17 -9.23 1.28 -2.33
CA LEU A 17 -8.58 1.65 -1.07
C LEU A 17 -9.38 2.72 -0.32
N LYS A 18 -9.93 3.71 -1.03
CA LYS A 18 -10.82 4.72 -0.46
C LYS A 18 -12.12 4.11 0.08
N ASP A 19 -12.76 3.24 -0.69
CA ASP A 19 -13.99 2.53 -0.29
C ASP A 19 -13.79 1.69 0.97
N ARG A 20 -12.57 1.17 1.17
CA ARG A 20 -12.16 0.41 2.36
C ARG A 20 -11.79 1.27 3.57
N GLY A 21 -11.84 2.59 3.44
CA GLY A 21 -11.57 3.54 4.53
C GLY A 21 -10.15 4.11 4.56
N MET A 22 -9.34 3.92 3.51
CA MET A 22 -8.02 4.56 3.45
C MET A 22 -8.14 6.01 2.95
N ALA A 23 -7.65 6.95 3.75
CA ALA A 23 -7.54 8.34 3.32
C ALA A 23 -6.41 8.49 2.28
N ILE A 24 -6.75 9.01 1.11
CA ILE A 24 -5.80 9.31 0.03
C ILE A 24 -6.03 10.76 -0.41
N GLU A 25 -5.17 11.66 0.09
CA GLU A 25 -5.22 13.10 -0.19
C GLU A 25 -4.66 13.42 -1.58
N ASP A 26 -3.49 12.85 -1.91
CA ASP A 26 -2.85 13.00 -3.21
C ASP A 26 -2.98 11.70 -4.03
N GLU A 27 -4.02 11.65 -4.86
CA GLU A 27 -4.25 10.51 -5.74
C GLU A 27 -3.18 10.36 -6.82
N ALA A 28 -2.56 11.45 -7.27
CA ALA A 28 -1.50 11.39 -8.29
C ALA A 28 -0.25 10.74 -7.70
N LEU A 29 0.10 11.08 -6.46
CA LEU A 29 1.17 10.44 -5.70
C LEU A 29 0.85 8.96 -5.47
N ALA A 30 -0.37 8.63 -5.03
CA ALA A 30 -0.79 7.24 -4.84
C ALA A 30 -0.69 6.44 -6.14
N ALA A 31 -1.16 7.01 -7.27
CA ALA A 31 -1.08 6.39 -8.59
C ALA A 31 0.37 6.13 -9.02
N HIS A 32 1.26 7.11 -8.80
CA HIS A 32 2.68 6.98 -9.06
C HIS A 32 3.25 5.78 -8.29
N TYR A 33 3.05 5.71 -6.98
CA TYR A 33 3.59 4.61 -6.17
C TYR A 33 2.95 3.26 -6.49
N LEU A 34 1.64 3.18 -6.70
CA LEU A 34 0.96 1.93 -7.07
C LEU A 34 1.47 1.40 -8.41
N LYS A 35 1.76 2.29 -9.38
CA LYS A 35 2.36 1.94 -10.67
C LYS A 35 3.78 1.41 -10.54
N HIS A 36 4.61 2.00 -9.68
CA HIS A 36 6.03 1.66 -9.58
C HIS A 36 6.35 0.55 -8.57
N LEU A 37 5.66 0.49 -7.43
CA LEU A 37 5.94 -0.45 -6.35
C LEU A 37 5.14 -1.76 -6.45
N ASN A 38 4.07 -1.77 -7.26
CA ASN A 38 3.07 -2.83 -7.37
C ASN A 38 2.18 -2.95 -6.11
N TYR A 39 0.86 -2.96 -6.31
CA TYR A 39 -0.17 -3.07 -5.26
C TYR A 39 0.13 -4.15 -4.22
N TYR A 40 0.57 -5.34 -4.66
CA TYR A 40 0.84 -6.45 -3.75
C TYR A 40 2.01 -6.20 -2.79
N ARG A 41 3.00 -5.41 -3.21
CA ARG A 41 4.12 -5.05 -2.33
C ARG A 41 3.66 -4.09 -1.24
N LEU A 42 2.90 -3.06 -1.61
CA LEU A 42 2.34 -2.12 -0.63
C LEU A 42 1.31 -2.79 0.29
N CYS A 43 0.68 -3.87 -0.15
CA CYS A 43 -0.27 -4.65 0.65
C CYS A 43 0.27 -5.15 1.98
N ALA A 44 1.52 -5.63 1.98
CA ALA A 44 2.16 -6.06 3.21
C ALA A 44 2.30 -4.93 4.25
N TYR A 45 2.36 -3.67 3.79
CA TYR A 45 2.57 -2.50 4.66
C TYR A 45 1.26 -1.87 5.14
N TRP A 46 0.13 -2.05 4.46
CA TRP A 46 -1.17 -1.60 4.99
C TRP A 46 -1.91 -2.66 5.79
N LEU A 47 -1.50 -3.94 5.73
CA LEU A 47 -2.08 -5.02 6.54
C LEU A 47 -2.14 -4.69 8.05
N PRO A 48 -1.11 -4.07 8.69
CA PRO A 48 -1.18 -3.69 10.10
C PRO A 48 -2.24 -2.63 10.42
N PHE A 49 -2.68 -1.88 9.41
CA PHE A 49 -3.69 -0.84 9.51
C PHE A 49 -5.10 -1.36 9.24
N GLU A 50 -5.26 -2.63 8.84
CA GLU A 50 -6.57 -3.26 8.73
C GLU A 50 -7.20 -3.39 10.13
N GLN A 51 -8.47 -3.04 10.21
CA GLN A 51 -9.34 -3.34 11.35
C GLN A 51 -9.98 -4.72 11.19
N ASP A 52 -10.37 -5.05 9.96
CA ASP A 52 -11.00 -6.32 9.60
C ASP A 52 -10.31 -6.90 8.39
N HIS A 53 -9.62 -8.03 8.60
CA HIS A 53 -8.91 -8.73 7.54
C HIS A 53 -9.84 -9.43 6.54
N ALA A 54 -11.07 -9.79 6.95
CA ALA A 54 -12.00 -10.48 6.05
C ALA A 54 -12.54 -9.54 4.96
N ASN A 55 -12.77 -8.28 5.31
CA ASN A 55 -13.28 -7.25 4.41
C ASN A 55 -12.22 -6.24 3.93
N HIS A 56 -11.00 -6.33 4.48
CA HIS A 56 -9.90 -5.39 4.25
C HIS A 56 -10.23 -3.94 4.60
N HIS A 57 -11.08 -3.73 5.60
CA HIS A 57 -11.39 -2.38 6.07
C HIS A 57 -10.25 -1.84 6.93
N PHE A 58 -9.87 -0.60 6.68
CA PHE A 58 -8.83 0.08 7.43
C PHE A 58 -9.39 0.69 8.71
N ARG A 59 -8.54 0.83 9.73
CA ARG A 59 -8.86 1.58 10.95
C ARG A 59 -9.08 3.05 10.62
N ASP A 60 -9.96 3.70 11.35
CA ASP A 60 -10.21 5.14 11.22
C ASP A 60 -8.91 5.95 11.31
N GLY A 61 -8.75 6.90 10.39
CA GLY A 61 -7.56 7.75 10.29
C GLY A 61 -6.37 7.11 9.57
N THR A 62 -6.50 5.88 9.03
CA THR A 62 -5.46 5.29 8.19
C THR A 62 -5.30 6.08 6.90
N SER A 63 -4.11 6.59 6.64
CA SER A 63 -3.78 7.30 5.40
C SER A 63 -2.79 6.53 4.53
N PHE A 64 -2.87 6.72 3.22
CA PHE A 64 -1.90 6.18 2.27
C PHE A 64 -0.49 6.67 2.59
N GLN A 65 -0.34 7.91 3.07
CA GLN A 65 0.94 8.46 3.48
C GLN A 65 1.56 7.68 4.65
N ALA A 66 0.75 7.27 5.64
CA ALA A 66 1.24 6.47 6.76
C ALA A 66 1.79 5.11 6.30
N VAL A 67 1.07 4.45 5.38
CA VAL A 67 1.51 3.19 4.77
C VAL A 67 2.79 3.38 3.97
N LEU A 68 2.84 4.44 3.15
CA LEU A 68 4.00 4.76 2.34
C LEU A 68 5.24 5.04 3.19
N ASN A 69 5.07 5.77 4.30
CA ASN A 69 6.15 6.06 5.24
C ASN A 69 6.70 4.76 5.87
N LEU A 70 5.82 3.81 6.23
CA LEU A 70 6.25 2.51 6.74
C LEU A 70 7.07 1.73 5.69
N TYR A 71 6.63 1.74 4.43
CA TYR A 71 7.39 1.14 3.33
C TYR A 71 8.77 1.80 3.14
N ILE A 72 8.82 3.13 3.13
CA ILE A 72 10.06 3.89 2.97
C ILE A 72 11.02 3.56 4.11
N PHE A 73 10.52 3.54 5.34
CA PHE A 73 11.30 3.19 6.53
C PHE A 73 11.90 1.78 6.44
N ASP A 74 11.11 0.76 6.10
CA ASP A 74 11.63 -0.61 5.94
C ASP A 74 12.71 -0.68 4.85
N ARG A 75 12.50 0.02 3.73
CA ARG A 75 13.46 0.09 2.63
C ARG A 75 14.78 0.71 3.09
N GLU A 76 14.73 1.83 3.79
CA GLU A 76 15.92 2.54 4.30
C GLU A 76 16.65 1.71 5.35
N LEU A 77 15.92 1.10 6.30
CA LEU A 77 16.48 0.21 7.29
C LEU A 77 17.20 -0.98 6.65
N ARG A 78 16.58 -1.60 5.63
CA ARG A 78 17.20 -2.71 4.89
C ARG A 78 18.49 -2.29 4.19
N LEU A 79 18.54 -1.10 3.60
CA LEU A 79 19.76 -0.58 2.98
C LEU A 79 20.87 -0.42 4.02
N LEU A 80 20.57 0.13 5.20
CA LEU A 80 21.54 0.28 6.29
C LEU A 80 22.07 -1.07 6.77
N CYS A 81 21.23 -2.11 6.86
CA CYS A 81 21.67 -3.45 7.27
C CYS A 81 22.49 -4.19 6.21
N LEU A 82 22.35 -3.84 4.92
CA LEU A 82 23.02 -4.52 3.81
C LEU A 82 24.34 -3.87 3.40
N ILE A 83 24.58 -2.61 3.77
CA ILE A 83 25.87 -1.96 3.56
C ILE A 83 26.85 -2.51 4.62
N PRO A 84 27.95 -3.20 4.23
CA PRO A 84 28.95 -3.62 5.19
C PRO A 84 29.56 -2.38 5.85
N SER A 85 29.67 -2.39 7.19
CA SER A 85 30.47 -1.41 7.91
C SER A 85 31.88 -1.41 7.35
N ILE A 86 32.29 -0.27 6.76
CA ILE A 86 33.66 -0.02 6.28
C ILE A 86 34.60 0.00 7.49
#